data_AF-A0A6J0LHM9-F1
#
_entry.id   AF-A0A6J0LHM9-F1
#
_cell.length_a   1.000
_cell.length_b   1.000
_cell.length_c   1.000
_cell.angle_alpha   90.00
_cell.angle_beta   90.00
_cell.angle_gamma   90.00
#
_symmetry.space_group_name_H-M   'P 1'
#
loop_
_entity.id
_entity.type
_entity.pdbx_description
1 polymer ?
#
loop_
_entity_poly.entity_id
_entity_poly.type
_entity_poly.pdbx_seq_one_letter_code
_entity_poly.pdbx_strand_id
1 'polypeptide(L)'
;MELARGGSGNVPKRFGLDMSKDFIPMSVFSESSSSQGTMSVEGKIKDKFHMNTRTENMESYGKLCRERASKYMCKNKQIQVIDNATGMHMWPTPGTITPTCFLEKKKKVTNKTWEMKRTRRDRREMEEIMFNLFEGQSNWTLRQLIQETDQPEQFLKDLVRDLCIYNNKGSNQGTYELKPEFKKAAIHE
;
A
#
# COMPACT_ATOMS: atom_id res chain seq x y z
N MET A 1 3.02 -22.33 20.54
CA MET A 1 4.43 -21.92 20.37
C MET A 1 5.22 -23.18 20.10
N GLU A 2 5.60 -23.43 18.84
CA GLU A 2 6.44 -24.59 18.50
C GLU A 2 7.81 -24.42 19.16
N LEU A 3 8.06 -25.16 20.23
CA LEU A 3 9.41 -25.42 20.71
C LEU A 3 9.97 -26.50 19.78
N ALA A 4 10.54 -26.07 18.66
CA ALA A 4 11.08 -26.93 17.64
C ALA A 4 12.03 -27.97 18.26
N ARG A 5 11.56 -29.21 18.19
CA ARG A 5 12.15 -30.44 18.65
C ARG A 5 13.32 -30.77 17.73
N GLY A 6 14.54 -30.46 18.18
CA GLY A 6 15.77 -30.92 17.55
C GLY A 6 16.80 -31.16 18.65
N GLY A 7 17.08 -32.42 18.94
CA GLY A 7 18.09 -32.84 19.91
C GLY A 7 19.49 -32.44 19.43
N SER A 8 19.81 -31.16 19.52
CA SER A 8 21.19 -30.67 19.44
C SER A 8 21.73 -30.67 20.86
N GLY A 9 22.84 -31.37 21.10
CA GLY A 9 23.45 -31.56 22.43
C GLY A 9 23.92 -30.28 23.15
N ASN A 10 23.61 -29.09 22.62
CA ASN A 10 24.10 -27.78 23.08
C ASN A 10 23.05 -26.91 23.79
N VAL A 11 21.86 -27.44 24.11
CA VAL A 11 20.86 -26.69 24.89
C VAL A 11 21.10 -26.91 26.39
N PRO A 12 21.16 -25.84 27.22
CA PRO A 12 21.27 -25.99 28.66
C PRO A 12 20.09 -26.80 29.21
N LYS A 13 20.40 -27.85 29.99
CA LYS A 13 19.40 -28.73 30.62
C LYS A 13 19.05 -28.30 32.04
N ARG A 14 19.90 -27.47 32.67
CA ARG A 14 19.76 -27.01 34.05
C ARG A 14 19.67 -25.49 34.07
N PHE A 15 18.72 -24.99 34.83
CA PHE A 15 18.49 -23.55 35.02
C PHE A 15 18.46 -23.25 36.51
N GLY A 16 19.04 -22.12 36.89
CA GLY A 16 18.86 -21.55 38.21
C GLY A 16 17.75 -20.51 38.18
N LEU A 17 17.12 -20.32 39.33
CA LEU A 17 16.15 -19.26 39.55
C LEU A 17 16.70 -18.34 40.62
N ASP A 18 16.95 -17.09 40.24
CA ASP A 18 17.38 -16.05 41.16
C ASP A 18 16.19 -15.18 41.51
N MET A 19 15.89 -15.06 42.80
CA MET A 19 14.80 -14.21 43.28
C MET A 19 15.25 -12.74 43.25
N SER A 20 14.49 -11.86 42.58
CA SER A 20 14.74 -10.42 42.64
C SER A 20 14.17 -9.82 43.91
N LYS A 21 14.96 -9.01 44.62
CA LYS A 21 14.53 -8.33 45.85
C LYS A 21 13.79 -7.02 45.57
N ASP A 22 14.09 -6.39 44.44
CA ASP A 22 13.47 -5.13 44.01
C ASP A 22 12.28 -5.44 43.10
N PHE A 23 11.08 -5.46 43.69
CA PHE A 23 9.85 -5.79 42.98
C PHE A 23 8.73 -4.80 43.32
N ILE A 24 8.10 -4.28 42.26
CA ILE A 24 6.89 -3.46 42.34
C ILE A 24 5.69 -4.40 42.42
N PRO A 25 4.75 -4.24 43.36
CA PRO A 25 3.56 -5.08 43.46
C PRO A 25 2.80 -5.17 42.12
N MET A 26 2.63 -6.38 41.59
CA MET A 26 1.92 -6.66 40.34
C MET A 26 0.75 -7.62 40.58
N SER A 27 -0.28 -7.52 39.75
CA SER A 27 -1.44 -8.42 39.75
C SER A 27 -1.61 -9.07 38.38
N VAL A 28 -2.16 -10.27 38.35
CA VAL A 28 -2.46 -11.03 37.13
C VAL A 28 -3.95 -10.99 36.88
N PHE A 29 -4.31 -10.71 35.63
CA PHE A 29 -5.68 -10.85 35.13
C PHE A 29 -5.69 -11.76 33.91
N SER A 30 -6.80 -12.44 33.70
CA SER A 30 -7.08 -13.30 32.56
C SER A 30 -8.27 -12.73 31.80
N GLU A 31 -8.23 -12.84 30.47
CA GLU A 31 -9.33 -12.49 29.59
C GLU A 31 -9.75 -13.76 28.84
N SER A 32 -11.03 -14.14 28.97
CA SER A 32 -11.54 -15.29 28.24
C SER A 32 -11.88 -14.89 26.80
N SER A 33 -11.51 -15.73 25.84
CA SER A 33 -11.81 -15.53 24.41
C SER A 33 -13.27 -15.81 24.04
N SER A 34 -14.16 -15.90 25.02
CA SER A 34 -15.60 -15.98 24.76
C SER A 34 -16.08 -14.61 24.23
N SER A 35 -17.08 -14.62 23.36
CA SER A 35 -17.54 -13.46 22.56
C SER A 35 -17.96 -12.22 23.37
N GLN A 36 -17.99 -12.28 24.70
CA GLN A 36 -18.28 -11.15 25.59
C GLN A 36 -17.09 -10.69 26.45
N GLY A 37 -15.87 -11.22 26.21
CA GLY A 37 -14.63 -10.71 26.82
C GLY A 37 -14.70 -10.59 28.33
N THR A 38 -14.93 -11.71 29.03
CA THR A 38 -14.94 -11.67 30.50
C THR A 38 -13.51 -11.55 31.02
N MET A 39 -13.26 -10.51 31.82
CA MET A 39 -11.99 -10.29 32.52
C MET A 39 -12.10 -10.74 33.97
N SER A 40 -11.13 -11.50 34.45
CA SER A 40 -11.04 -11.96 35.84
C SER A 40 -9.67 -11.65 36.42
N VAL A 41 -9.64 -11.24 37.69
CA VAL A 41 -8.39 -11.03 38.44
C VAL A 41 -7.99 -12.35 39.11
N GLU A 42 -6.87 -12.93 38.67
CA GLU A 42 -6.38 -14.23 39.14
C GLU A 42 -5.63 -14.13 40.47
N GLY A 43 -4.89 -13.04 40.69
CA GLY A 43 -4.17 -12.87 41.95
C GLY A 43 -3.06 -11.82 41.90
N LYS A 44 -2.27 -11.80 42.98
CA LYS A 44 -1.11 -10.92 43.15
C LYS A 44 0.18 -11.71 43.03
N ILE A 45 1.18 -11.12 42.38
CA ILE A 45 2.52 -11.69 42.26
C ILE A 45 3.26 -11.43 43.57
N LYS A 46 3.72 -12.50 44.22
CA LYS A 46 4.46 -12.44 45.49
C LYS A 46 5.96 -12.32 45.27
N ASP A 47 6.51 -13.23 44.47
CA ASP A 47 7.94 -13.38 44.26
C ASP A 47 8.24 -13.33 42.75
N LYS A 48 9.30 -12.61 42.37
CA LYS A 48 9.78 -12.52 40.99
C LYS A 48 11.10 -13.25 40.84
N PHE A 49 11.16 -14.17 39.88
CA PHE A 49 12.33 -15.01 39.62
C PHE A 49 12.91 -14.72 38.24
N HIS A 50 14.23 -14.58 38.18
CA HIS A 50 15.00 -14.55 36.94
C HIS A 50 15.57 -15.92 36.67
N MET A 51 15.26 -16.47 35.49
CA MET A 51 15.86 -17.72 35.05
C MET A 51 17.25 -17.45 34.48
N ASN A 52 18.25 -18.11 35.04
CA ASN A 52 19.61 -18.12 34.51
C ASN A 52 19.98 -19.53 34.04
N THR A 53 20.84 -19.62 33.04
CA THR A 53 21.39 -20.91 32.62
C THR A 53 22.49 -21.29 33.59
N ARG A 54 22.27 -22.32 34.41
CA ARG A 54 23.32 -22.93 35.23
C ARG A 54 24.09 -23.90 34.35
N THR A 55 25.07 -23.37 33.61
CA THR A 55 25.82 -24.18 32.65
C THR A 55 27.16 -24.58 33.26
N GLU A 56 27.33 -25.89 33.50
CA GLU A 56 28.64 -26.50 33.78
C GLU A 56 29.58 -26.36 32.56
N ASN A 57 29.01 -26.18 31.36
CA ASN A 57 29.70 -26.02 30.08
C ASN A 57 29.38 -24.67 29.40
N MET A 58 29.82 -23.56 30.02
CA MET A 58 29.55 -22.18 29.57
C MET A 58 29.92 -21.91 28.09
N GLU A 59 30.92 -22.61 27.56
CA GLU A 59 31.38 -22.46 26.18
C GLU A 59 30.33 -22.88 25.14
N SER A 60 29.63 -24.00 25.38
CA SER A 60 28.57 -24.51 24.52
C SER A 60 27.40 -23.53 24.39
N TYR A 61 27.00 -22.93 25.51
CA TYR A 61 25.95 -21.92 25.55
C TYR A 61 26.40 -20.62 24.86
N GLY A 62 27.66 -20.21 25.05
CA GLY A 62 28.25 -19.09 24.33
C GLY A 62 28.24 -19.28 22.81
N LYS A 63 28.54 -20.50 22.34
CA LYS A 63 28.44 -20.85 20.91
C LYS A 63 27.00 -20.72 20.40
N LEU A 64 26.02 -21.22 21.16
CA LEU A 64 24.59 -21.10 20.82
C LEU A 64 24.13 -19.64 20.72
N CYS A 65 24.57 -18.78 21.65
CA CYS A 65 24.25 -17.35 21.62
C CYS A 65 24.85 -16.66 20.38
N ARG A 66 26.10 -16.98 20.03
CA ARG A 66 26.75 -16.46 18.81
C ARG A 66 26.05 -16.94 17.53
N GLU A 67 25.65 -18.21 17.47
CA GLU A 67 24.94 -18.76 16.33
C GLU A 67 23.58 -18.06 16.11
N ARG A 68 22.83 -17.82 17.19
CA ARG A 68 21.58 -17.04 17.14
C ARG A 68 21.83 -15.61 16.66
N ALA A 69 22.83 -14.94 17.22
CA ALA A 69 23.19 -13.59 16.79
C ALA A 69 23.54 -13.59 15.30
N SER A 70 24.40 -14.50 14.83
CA SER A 70 24.78 -14.60 13.42
C SER A 70 23.59 -14.89 12.51
N LYS A 71 22.68 -15.79 12.92
CA LYS A 71 21.49 -16.15 12.14
C LYS A 71 20.56 -14.96 11.91
N TYR A 72 20.39 -14.13 12.94
CA TYR A 72 19.44 -13.01 12.91
C TYR A 72 20.08 -11.65 12.60
N MET A 73 21.42 -11.52 12.65
CA MET A 73 22.15 -10.32 12.25
C MET A 73 22.39 -10.22 10.74
N CYS A 74 21.93 -11.20 9.95
CA CYS A 74 21.92 -11.07 8.50
C CYS A 74 21.00 -9.90 8.11
N LYS A 75 21.58 -8.90 7.42
CA LYS A 75 20.80 -7.78 6.87
C LYS A 75 19.90 -8.32 5.76
N ASN A 76 18.59 -8.35 5.97
CA ASN A 76 17.62 -8.71 4.93
C ASN A 76 17.61 -7.74 3.73
N LYS A 77 18.35 -6.62 3.82
CA LYS A 77 18.51 -5.63 2.76
C LYS A 77 19.93 -5.73 2.19
N GLN A 78 20.04 -6.08 0.92
CA GLN A 78 21.29 -6.06 0.17
C GLN A 78 21.36 -4.75 -0.63
N ILE A 79 22.48 -4.01 -0.49
CA ILE A 79 22.78 -2.88 -1.36
C ILE A 79 23.22 -3.46 -2.70
N GLN A 80 22.51 -3.13 -3.77
CA GLN A 80 22.95 -3.44 -5.13
C GLN A 80 23.82 -2.29 -5.61
N VAL A 81 25.08 -2.58 -5.96
CA VAL A 81 25.97 -1.61 -6.60
C VAL A 81 25.58 -1.53 -8.07
N ILE A 82 25.26 -0.34 -8.53
CA ILE A 82 24.92 -0.08 -9.93
C ILE A 82 26.25 0.06 -10.70
N ASP A 83 26.61 -0.96 -11.47
CA ASP A 83 27.86 -1.00 -12.24
C ASP A 83 27.88 0.07 -13.37
N ASN A 84 26.71 0.37 -13.94
CA ASN A 84 26.55 1.32 -15.04
C ASN A 84 26.15 2.72 -14.54
N ALA A 85 27.03 3.35 -13.77
CA ALA A 85 26.86 4.74 -13.36
C ALA A 85 27.31 5.71 -14.46
N THR A 86 26.56 5.80 -15.57
CA THR A 86 26.75 6.92 -16.51
C THR A 86 26.34 8.20 -15.78
N GLY A 87 27.31 9.02 -15.41
CA GLY A 87 27.16 10.15 -14.48
C GLY A 87 25.92 11.00 -14.71
N MET A 88 25.49 11.19 -15.96
CA MET A 88 24.28 11.94 -16.36
C MET A 88 23.00 11.57 -15.60
N HIS A 89 22.81 10.32 -15.15
CA HIS A 89 21.61 9.92 -14.41
C HIS A 89 21.70 10.14 -12.88
N MET A 90 22.88 10.47 -12.36
CA MET A 90 23.15 10.62 -10.93
C MET A 90 23.24 12.09 -10.47
N TRP A 91 23.31 13.04 -11.40
CA TRP A 91 23.26 14.47 -11.07
C TRP A 91 21.81 14.92 -10.88
N PRO A 92 21.47 15.60 -9.77
CA PRO A 92 20.22 16.34 -9.70
C PRO A 92 20.26 17.43 -10.77
N THR A 93 19.43 17.31 -11.80
CA THR A 93 19.25 18.35 -12.80
C THR A 93 18.70 19.61 -12.10
N PRO A 94 19.39 20.76 -12.18
CA PRO A 94 18.85 22.01 -11.65
C PRO A 94 17.47 22.28 -12.28
N GLY A 95 16.42 22.33 -11.45
CA GLY A 95 15.04 22.60 -11.89
C GLY A 95 14.00 21.52 -11.51
N THR A 96 14.40 20.32 -11.06
CA THR A 96 13.44 19.29 -10.65
C THR A 96 13.28 19.27 -9.13
N ILE A 97 12.15 19.78 -8.65
CA ILE A 97 11.77 19.77 -7.23
C ILE A 97 11.35 18.33 -6.86
N THR A 98 12.13 17.64 -6.04
CA THR A 98 11.77 16.33 -5.50
C THR A 98 10.87 16.51 -4.27
N PRO A 99 9.61 16.04 -4.24
CA PRO A 99 8.81 16.06 -3.03
C PRO A 99 9.11 14.79 -2.23
N THR A 100 9.79 14.93 -1.11
CA THR A 100 9.83 13.90 -0.07
C THR A 100 8.58 14.03 0.80
N CYS A 101 7.65 13.07 0.69
CA CYS A 101 6.97 12.37 1.80
C CYS A 101 5.66 11.68 1.37
N PHE A 102 5.65 10.35 1.48
CA PHE A 102 4.55 9.44 1.84
C PHE A 102 3.09 9.83 1.52
N LEU A 103 2.51 9.13 0.53
CA LEU A 103 1.28 8.35 0.77
C LEU A 103 1.19 7.18 -0.22
N GLU A 104 1.28 5.97 0.32
CA GLU A 104 0.96 4.74 -0.40
C GLU A 104 -0.52 4.75 -0.80
N LYS A 105 -0.83 5.07 -2.05
CA LYS A 105 -2.03 4.56 -2.72
C LYS A 105 -1.64 4.06 -4.11
N LYS A 106 -1.76 2.74 -4.23
CA LYS A 106 -1.69 1.89 -5.43
C LYS A 106 -1.64 2.65 -6.77
N LYS A 107 -0.57 2.33 -7.51
CA LYS A 107 -0.49 2.26 -8.98
C LYS A 107 -1.57 3.07 -9.70
N LYS A 108 -1.24 4.33 -10.01
CA LYS A 108 -1.65 4.94 -11.27
C LYS A 108 -0.40 5.20 -12.07
N VAL A 109 -0.38 4.57 -13.25
CA VAL A 109 0.50 4.85 -14.37
C VAL A 109 0.83 6.34 -14.34
N THR A 110 2.11 6.61 -14.15
CA THR A 110 2.66 7.95 -14.22
C THR A 110 2.21 8.56 -15.53
N ASN A 111 1.45 9.65 -15.40
CA ASN A 111 1.28 10.66 -16.44
C ASN A 111 2.69 11.11 -16.84
N LYS A 112 3.27 10.37 -17.77
CA LYS A 112 4.37 10.81 -18.59
C LYS A 112 3.82 12.02 -19.33
N THR A 113 4.50 13.13 -19.16
CA THR A 113 4.39 14.36 -19.95
C THR A 113 4.26 14.04 -21.44
N TRP A 114 3.02 13.79 -21.89
CA TRP A 114 2.62 13.95 -23.27
C TRP A 114 2.25 15.43 -23.41
N GLU A 115 3.28 16.27 -23.39
CA GLU A 115 3.29 17.58 -24.05
C GLU A 115 3.87 17.39 -25.46
N MET A 116 3.49 16.30 -26.11
CA MET A 116 3.54 16.28 -27.56
C MET A 116 2.29 17.00 -28.02
N LYS A 117 2.50 17.99 -28.86
CA LYS A 117 1.52 18.69 -29.69
C LYS A 117 0.28 17.80 -29.94
N ARG A 118 -0.73 17.92 -29.07
CA ARG A 118 -2.03 17.26 -29.23
C ARG A 118 -2.71 18.00 -30.37
N THR A 119 -2.69 17.43 -31.56
CA THR A 119 -3.44 17.99 -32.68
C THR A 119 -4.92 17.91 -32.31
N ARG A 120 -5.55 19.08 -32.13
CA ARG A 120 -6.99 19.20 -31.95
C ARG A 120 -7.66 18.49 -33.12
N ARG A 121 -8.43 17.42 -32.85
CA ARG A 121 -9.25 16.81 -33.90
C ARG A 121 -10.34 17.77 -34.36
N ASP A 122 -10.80 17.60 -35.59
CA ASP A 122 -11.91 18.38 -36.09
C ASP A 122 -13.17 18.09 -35.26
N ARG A 123 -14.02 19.12 -35.12
CA ARG A 123 -15.20 19.06 -34.24
C ARG A 123 -16.17 17.97 -34.68
N ARG A 124 -16.38 17.79 -35.99
CA ARG A 124 -17.34 16.82 -36.54
C ARG A 124 -16.90 15.37 -36.32
N GLU A 125 -15.62 15.08 -36.53
CA GLU A 125 -15.06 13.75 -36.27
C GLU A 125 -15.16 13.39 -34.78
N MET A 126 -15.00 14.38 -33.90
CA MET A 126 -15.09 14.17 -32.46
C MET A 126 -16.53 13.89 -32.00
N GLU A 127 -17.53 14.50 -32.65
CA GLU A 127 -18.95 14.23 -32.41
C GLU A 127 -19.29 12.76 -32.72
N GLU A 128 -18.84 12.23 -33.85
CA GLU A 128 -19.04 10.83 -34.25
C GLU A 128 -18.39 9.84 -33.27
N ILE A 129 -17.14 10.10 -32.86
CA ILE A 129 -16.43 9.28 -31.86
C ILE A 129 -17.20 9.31 -30.52
N MET A 130 -17.73 10.47 -30.14
CA MET A 130 -18.49 10.62 -28.91
C MET A 130 -19.77 9.77 -28.96
N PHE A 131 -20.51 9.81 -30.07
CA PHE A 131 -21.71 9.00 -30.24
C PHE A 131 -21.41 7.50 -30.14
N ASN A 132 -20.35 7.01 -30.80
CA ASN A 132 -19.92 5.62 -30.71
C ASN A 132 -19.53 5.21 -29.28
N LEU A 133 -18.86 6.09 -28.51
CA LEU A 133 -18.53 5.82 -27.10
C LEU A 133 -19.79 5.69 -26.23
N PHE A 134 -20.80 6.52 -26.47
CA PHE A 134 -22.05 6.51 -25.72
C PHE A 134 -23.02 5.38 -26.12
N GLU A 135 -22.85 4.76 -27.29
CA GLU A 135 -23.55 3.52 -27.65
C GLU A 135 -23.12 2.35 -26.76
N GLY A 136 -21.82 2.29 -26.41
CA GLY A 136 -21.30 1.24 -25.53
C GLY A 136 -21.73 1.41 -24.06
N GLN A 137 -21.71 2.64 -23.53
CA GLN A 137 -22.19 2.94 -22.17
C GLN A 137 -22.92 4.29 -22.14
N SER A 138 -24.09 4.32 -21.50
CA SER A 138 -24.97 5.50 -21.50
C SER A 138 -24.44 6.68 -20.67
N ASN A 139 -23.47 6.43 -19.79
CA ASN A 139 -22.95 7.37 -18.80
C ASN A 139 -21.42 7.36 -18.83
N TRP A 140 -20.80 8.53 -19.01
CA TRP A 140 -19.34 8.66 -19.00
C TRP A 140 -18.87 9.77 -18.05
N THR A 141 -17.75 9.58 -17.35
CA THR A 141 -17.10 10.68 -16.60
C THR A 141 -16.16 11.49 -17.49
N LEU A 142 -15.98 12.79 -17.20
CA LEU A 142 -15.05 13.66 -17.97
C LEU A 142 -13.63 13.07 -18.04
N ARG A 143 -13.19 12.45 -16.94
CA ARG A 143 -11.87 11.83 -16.87
C ARG A 143 -11.72 10.65 -17.84
N GLN A 144 -12.76 9.82 -17.96
CA GLN A 144 -12.74 8.70 -18.90
C GLN A 144 -12.76 9.20 -20.34
N LEU A 145 -13.55 10.23 -20.64
CA LEU A 145 -13.58 10.84 -21.98
C LEU A 145 -12.22 11.41 -22.39
N ILE A 146 -11.50 12.05 -21.47
CA ILE A 146 -10.12 12.53 -21.72
C ILE A 146 -9.17 11.38 -22.05
N GLN A 147 -9.33 10.24 -21.36
CA GLN A 147 -8.45 9.09 -21.53
C GLN A 147 -8.75 8.30 -22.81
N GLU A 148 -10.02 8.14 -23.19
CA GLU A 148 -10.41 7.40 -24.40
C GLU A 148 -10.15 8.20 -25.70
N THR A 149 -10.24 9.53 -25.62
CA THR A 149 -10.19 10.39 -26.83
C THR A 149 -8.86 11.12 -27.00
N ASP A 150 -8.01 11.06 -25.97
CA ASP A 150 -6.72 11.76 -25.88
C ASP A 150 -6.79 13.29 -26.15
N GLN A 151 -7.99 13.88 -26.04
CA GLN A 151 -8.23 15.30 -26.29
C GLN A 151 -7.99 16.15 -25.02
N PRO A 152 -7.59 17.43 -25.18
CA PRO A 152 -7.43 18.32 -24.03
C PRO A 152 -8.76 18.54 -23.30
N GLU A 153 -8.70 18.60 -21.97
CA GLU A 153 -9.86 18.74 -21.08
C GLU A 153 -10.76 19.93 -21.45
N GLN A 154 -10.17 21.05 -21.86
CA GLN A 154 -10.92 22.24 -22.24
C GLN A 154 -11.80 22.01 -23.48
N PHE A 155 -11.28 21.29 -24.47
CA PHE A 155 -12.02 21.00 -25.71
C PHE A 155 -13.18 20.02 -25.45
N LEU A 156 -12.95 19.01 -24.62
CA LEU A 156 -14.00 18.08 -24.21
C LEU A 156 -15.09 18.77 -23.38
N LYS A 157 -14.74 19.73 -22.51
CA LYS A 157 -15.73 20.50 -21.76
C LYS A 157 -16.66 21.30 -22.67
N ASP A 158 -16.12 21.91 -23.73
CA ASP A 158 -16.94 22.66 -24.69
C ASP A 158 -17.84 21.73 -25.49
N LEU A 159 -17.32 20.58 -25.95
CA LEU A 159 -18.10 19.59 -26.68
C LEU A 159 -19.22 18.95 -25.84
N VAL A 160 -18.89 18.55 -24.61
CA VAL A 160 -19.82 17.94 -23.66
C VAL A 160 -20.89 18.93 -23.20
N ARG A 161 -20.57 20.24 -23.11
CA ARG A 161 -21.57 21.29 -22.84
C ARG A 161 -22.61 21.38 -23.96
N ASP A 162 -22.19 21.18 -25.21
CA ASP A 162 -23.08 21.28 -26.37
C ASP A 162 -23.93 20.02 -26.56
N LEU A 163 -23.33 18.82 -26.40
CA LEU A 163 -23.95 17.53 -26.74
C LEU A 163 -24.56 16.77 -25.55
N CYS A 164 -24.05 16.96 -24.33
CA CYS A 164 -24.40 16.14 -23.18
C CYS A 164 -25.13 16.94 -22.08
N ILE A 165 -25.76 16.20 -21.17
CA ILE A 165 -26.37 16.66 -19.93
C ILE A 165 -25.49 16.16 -18.80
N TYR A 166 -25.11 17.05 -17.88
CA TYR A 166 -24.38 16.68 -16.68
C TYR A 166 -25.35 16.15 -15.61
N ASN A 167 -25.02 15.02 -14.99
CA ASN A 167 -25.83 14.45 -13.93
C ASN A 167 -25.29 14.84 -12.55
N ASN A 168 -26.07 15.64 -11.84
CA ASN A 168 -25.64 16.32 -10.61
C ASN A 168 -26.06 15.55 -9.35
N LYS A 169 -26.87 14.48 -9.47
CA LYS A 169 -27.55 13.83 -8.34
C LYS A 169 -27.63 12.31 -8.52
N GLY A 170 -27.63 11.58 -7.40
CA GLY A 170 -27.84 10.12 -7.37
C GLY A 170 -26.55 9.31 -7.58
N SER A 171 -26.70 8.00 -7.87
CA SER A 171 -25.58 7.07 -8.07
C SER A 171 -24.66 7.42 -9.25
N ASN A 172 -25.18 8.19 -10.20
CA ASN A 172 -24.48 8.63 -11.41
C ASN A 172 -23.98 10.08 -11.28
N GLN A 173 -23.81 10.58 -10.05
CA GLN A 173 -23.28 11.93 -9.84
C GLN A 173 -21.88 12.06 -10.46
N GLY A 174 -21.69 13.07 -11.30
CA GLY A 174 -20.41 13.33 -11.96
C GLY A 174 -20.24 12.67 -13.33
N THR A 175 -21.30 12.05 -13.87
CA THR A 175 -21.33 11.54 -15.24
C THR A 175 -22.03 12.51 -16.19
N TYR A 176 -21.76 12.33 -17.48
CA TYR A 176 -22.42 12.99 -18.59
C TYR A 176 -23.23 11.95 -19.36
N GLU A 177 -24.40 12.36 -19.81
CA GLU A 177 -25.28 11.56 -20.68
C GLU A 177 -25.59 12.37 -21.95
N LEU A 178 -25.66 11.72 -23.11
CA LEU A 178 -26.07 12.43 -24.34
C LEU A 178 -27.49 12.99 -24.23
N LYS A 179 -27.71 14.19 -24.76
CA LYS A 179 -29.07 14.75 -24.89
C LYS A 179 -29.96 13.77 -25.67
N PRO A 180 -31.24 13.61 -25.26
CA PRO A 180 -32.16 12.68 -25.91
C PRO A 180 -32.48 13.05 -27.37
N GLU A 181 -32.22 14.30 -27.76
CA GLU A 181 -32.40 14.82 -29.12
C GLU A 181 -31.43 14.17 -30.12
N PHE A 182 -30.19 13.87 -29.71
CA PHE A 182 -29.18 13.25 -30.59
C PHE A 182 -29.27 11.73 -30.65
N LYS A 183 -29.91 11.08 -29.66
CA LYS A 183 -30.15 9.62 -29.68
C LYS A 183 -31.08 9.18 -30.82
N LYS A 184 -31.88 10.09 -31.37
CA LYS A 184 -32.81 9.80 -32.48
C LYS A 184 -32.24 10.13 -33.86
N ALA A 185 -31.19 10.95 -33.92
CA ALA A 185 -30.57 11.35 -35.19
C ALA A 185 -29.68 10.25 -35.78
N ALA A 186 -29.09 9.37 -34.94
CA ALA A 186 -28.28 8.24 -35.39
C ALA A 186 -29.06 7.12 -36.10
N ILE A 187 -30.40 7.22 -36.19
CA ILE A 187 -31.28 6.23 -36.85
C ILE A 187 -31.78 6.71 -38.22
N HIS A 188 -31.44 7.93 -38.65
CA HIS A 188 -31.95 8.46 -39.92
C HIS A 188 -30.87 9.14 -40.77
N GLU A 189 -29.90 8.34 -41.23
CA GLU A 189 -29.28 8.49 -42.56
C GLU A 189 -28.89 7.11 -43.11
#